data_AF-A0A524M5Z7-F1
#
_entry.id   AF-A0A524M5Z7-F1
#
_cell.length_a   1.000
_cell.length_b   1.000
_cell.length_c   1.000
_cell.angle_alpha   90.00
_cell.angle_beta   90.00
_cell.angle_gamma   90.00
#
_symmetry.space_group_name_H-M   'P 1'
#
loop_
_entity.id
_entity.type
_entity.pdbx_description
1 polymer ?
#
loop_
_entity_poly.entity_id
_entity_poly.type
_entity_poly.pdbx_seq_one_letter_code
_entity_poly.pdbx_strand_id
1 'polypeptide(L)' 'MTGRICNVEKNRERCTCSYPGCSRNGYCCDCLQYHWKNQELPGCLFPADAERSYDRSLENFIKVWNKQLGKK' A
#
# COMPACT_ATOMS: atom_id res chain seq x y z
N MET A 1 -16.95 -22.84 8.35
CA MET A 1 -16.05 -21.70 8.64
C MET A 1 -14.83 -21.83 7.74
N THR A 2 -14.79 -21.15 6.60
CA THR A 2 -13.60 -21.11 5.75
C THR A 2 -12.63 -20.11 6.35
N GLY A 3 -11.64 -20.59 7.10
CA GLY A 3 -10.59 -19.75 7.65
C GLY A 3 -9.84 -19.04 6.52
N ARG A 4 -9.70 -17.72 6.61
CA ARG A 4 -8.87 -16.94 5.68
C ARG A 4 -7.42 -17.36 5.86
N ILE A 5 -6.82 -17.96 4.83
CA ILE A 5 -5.38 -18.25 4.80
C ILE A 5 -4.66 -16.96 4.43
N CYS A 6 -3.81 -16.45 5.32
CA CYS A 6 -3.00 -15.24 5.10
C CYS A 6 -1.64 -15.38 5.78
N ASN A 7 -0.57 -14.97 5.09
CA ASN A 7 0.79 -14.95 5.64
C ASN A 7 1.06 -13.60 6.33
N VAL A 8 0.28 -13.27 7.37
CA VAL A 8 0.25 -11.93 8.00
C VAL A 8 1.63 -11.51 8.49
N GLU A 9 2.36 -12.40 9.15
CA GLU A 9 3.67 -12.15 9.73
C GLU A 9 4.68 -11.76 8.64
N LYS A 10 4.77 -12.57 7.58
CA LYS A 10 5.65 -12.29 6.43
C LYS A 10 5.27 -11.00 5.70
N ASN A 11 3.96 -10.71 5.62
CA ASN A 11 3.48 -9.49 4.98
C ASN A 11 3.83 -8.25 5.82
N ARG A 12 3.81 -8.34 7.16
CA ARG A 12 4.19 -7.23 8.05
C ARG A 12 5.63 -6.80 7.85
N GLU A 13 6.55 -7.73 7.61
CA GLU A 13 7.96 -7.44 7.33
C GLU A 13 8.15 -6.57 6.08
N ARG A 14 7.21 -6.64 5.12
CA ARG A 14 7.24 -5.87 3.86
C ARG A 14 6.29 -4.67 3.87
N CYS A 15 5.50 -4.49 4.93
CA CYS A 15 4.51 -3.44 5.01
C CYS A 15 5.19 -2.12 5.35
N THR A 16 5.21 -1.19 4.40
CA THR A 16 5.79 0.16 4.59
C THR A 16 4.72 1.23 4.88
N CYS A 17 3.50 0.82 5.23
CA CYS A 17 2.43 1.76 5.58
C CYS A 17 2.89 2.69 6.72
N SER A 18 2.98 3.98 6.41
CA SER A 18 3.47 5.01 7.35
C SER A 18 2.42 5.47 8.37
N TYR A 19 1.17 4.97 8.28
CA TYR A 19 0.09 5.39 9.18
C TYR A 19 0.25 4.76 10.58
N PRO A 20 0.43 5.57 11.64
CA PRO A 20 0.58 5.05 13.00
C PRO A 20 -0.65 4.25 13.44
N GLY A 21 -0.44 3.05 13.99
CA GLY A 21 -1.53 2.22 14.51
C GLY A 21 -2.43 1.58 13.46
N CYS A 22 -2.01 1.49 12.19
CA CYS A 22 -2.77 0.84 11.13
C CYS A 22 -3.17 -0.61 11.52
N SER A 23 -4.47 -0.84 11.71
CA SER A 23 -5.03 -2.16 12.06
C SER A 23 -4.91 -3.21 10.95
N ARG A 24 -4.61 -2.77 9.72
CA ARG A 24 -4.52 -3.61 8.51
C ARG A 24 -3.08 -4.03 8.16
N ASN A 25 -2.09 -3.70 8.99
CA ASN A 25 -0.69 -4.06 8.74
C ASN A 25 -0.51 -5.58 8.62
N GLY A 26 -0.02 -6.02 7.45
CA GLY A 26 0.15 -7.43 7.08
C GLY A 26 -1.09 -8.10 6.47
N TYR A 27 -2.27 -7.49 6.61
CA TYR A 27 -3.53 -7.98 6.03
C TYR A 27 -3.74 -7.36 4.64
N CYS A 28 -2.92 -7.76 3.66
CA CYS A 28 -2.86 -7.11 2.34
C CYS A 28 -4.22 -7.04 1.63
N CYS A 29 -5.05 -8.08 1.72
CA CYS A 29 -6.39 -8.07 1.13
C CYS A 29 -7.29 -6.99 1.74
N ASP A 30 -7.25 -6.81 3.07
CA ASP A 30 -8.06 -5.78 3.76
C ASP A 30 -7.50 -4.39 3.50
N CYS A 31 -6.17 -4.27 3.45
CA CYS A 31 -5.49 -3.02 3.11
C CYS A 31 -5.87 -2.54 1.70
N LEU A 32 -5.80 -3.43 0.72
CA LEU A 32 -6.19 -3.15 -0.67
C LEU A 32 -7.68 -2.78 -0.76
N GLN A 33 -8.56 -3.57 -0.15
CA GLN A 33 -10.00 -3.29 -0.16
C GLN A 33 -10.36 -1.95 0.48
N TYR A 34 -9.66 -1.57 1.56
CA TYR A 34 -9.86 -0.28 2.22
C TYR A 34 -9.45 0.88 1.33
N HIS A 35 -8.23 0.88 0.80
CA HIS A 35 -7.72 1.98 -0.02
C HIS A 35 -8.45 2.07 -1.38
N TRP A 36 -8.77 0.94 -1.99
CA TRP A 36 -9.45 0.92 -3.29
C TRP A 36 -10.83 1.60 -3.25
N LYS A 37 -11.54 1.49 -2.12
CA LYS A 37 -12.83 2.20 -1.92
C LYS A 37 -12.69 3.72 -1.91
N ASN A 38 -11.50 4.24 -1.63
CA ASN A 38 -11.20 5.67 -1.62
C ASN A 38 -10.44 6.12 -2.88
N GLN A 39 -10.37 5.28 -3.93
CA GLN A 39 -9.53 5.52 -5.11
C GLN A 39 -8.04 5.72 -4.75
N GLU A 40 -7.58 4.97 -3.75
CA GLU A 40 -6.20 4.94 -3.28
C GLU A 40 -5.60 3.54 -3.45
N LEU A 41 -4.28 3.46 -3.29
CA LEU A 41 -3.53 2.21 -3.17
C LEU A 41 -2.82 2.10 -1.82
N PRO A 42 -2.55 0.88 -1.32
CA PRO A 42 -1.71 0.69 -0.15
C PRO A 42 -0.36 1.38 -0.27
N GLY A 43 0.10 2.00 0.81
CA GLY A 43 1.40 2.71 0.84
C GLY A 43 2.61 1.84 0.48
N CYS A 44 2.52 0.52 0.67
CA CYS A 44 3.54 -0.43 0.23
C CYS A 44 3.72 -0.56 -1.28
N LEU A 45 2.83 0.04 -2.08
CA LEU A 45 2.96 0.11 -3.53
C LEU A 45 3.62 1.41 -4.00
N PHE A 46 3.96 2.32 -3.09
CA PHE A 46 4.64 3.57 -3.40
C PHE A 46 6.14 3.49 -3.04
N PRO A 47 7.01 4.17 -3.79
CA PRO A 47 8.38 4.43 -3.37
C PRO A 47 8.46 5.11 -2.00
N ALA A 48 9.54 4.85 -1.26
CA ALA A 48 9.67 5.33 0.12
C ALA A 48 9.64 6.85 0.26
N ASP A 49 10.12 7.60 -0.73
CA ASP A 49 10.05 9.06 -0.79
C ASP A 49 8.64 9.56 -1.09
N ALA A 50 7.91 8.87 -1.98
CA ALA A 50 6.51 9.18 -2.30
C ALA A 50 5.56 8.87 -1.13
N GLU A 51 5.72 7.72 -0.45
CA GLU A 51 4.85 7.33 0.67
C GLU A 51 4.95 8.31 1.87
N ARG A 52 6.05 9.06 1.99
CA ARG A 52 6.20 10.11 3.02
C ARG A 52 5.25 11.29 2.84
N SER A 53 4.72 11.52 1.64
CA SER A 53 3.73 12.58 1.41
C SER A 53 2.32 12.19 1.86
N TYR A 54 2.09 10.90 2.17
CA TYR A 54 0.78 10.30 2.47
C TYR A 54 -0.26 10.41 1.34
N ASP A 55 0.11 10.93 0.17
CA ASP A 55 -0.76 10.97 -1.00
C ASP A 55 -0.78 9.59 -1.67
N ARG A 56 -1.77 8.79 -1.30
CA ARG A 56 -1.95 7.42 -1.79
C ARG A 56 -2.96 7.32 -2.95
N SER A 57 -3.33 8.46 -3.55
CA SER A 57 -4.26 8.51 -4.68
C SER A 57 -3.74 7.74 -5.90
N LEU A 58 -4.67 7.23 -6.72
CA LEU A 58 -4.33 6.61 -8.00
C LEU A 58 -3.59 7.58 -8.93
N GLU A 59 -3.95 8.86 -8.91
CA GLU A 59 -3.30 9.93 -9.67
C GLU A 59 -1.83 10.06 -9.28
N ASN A 60 -1.53 10.11 -7.98
CA ASN A 60 -0.15 10.19 -7.51
C ASN A 60 0.62 8.91 -7.81
N PHE A 61 -0.01 7.73 -7.68
CA PHE A 61 0.60 6.45 -8.03
C PHE A 61 1.06 6.44 -9.50
N ILE A 62 0.17 6.79 -10.44
CA ILE A 62 0.48 6.85 -11.87
C ILE A 62 1.61 7.85 -12.13
N LYS A 63 1.55 9.03 -11.52
CA LYS A 63 2.57 10.08 -11.68
C LYS A 63 3.96 9.62 -11.22
N VAL A 64 4.04 9.05 -10.02
CA VAL A 64 5.31 8.62 -9.40
C VAL A 64 5.92 7.48 -10.22
N TRP A 65 5.14 6.46 -10.56
CA TRP A 65 5.65 5.31 -11.30
C TRP A 65 5.94 5.63 -12.78
N ASN A 66 5.18 6.51 -13.42
CA ASN A 66 5.52 6.99 -14.77
C ASN A 66 6.90 7.67 -14.76
N LYS A 67 7.16 8.54 -13.77
CA LYS A 67 8.47 9.15 -13.59
C LYS A 67 9.57 8.14 -13.27
N GLN A 68 9.28 7.10 -12.48
CA GLN A 68 10.29 6.14 -12.05
C GLN A 68 10.65 5.12 -13.14
N LEU A 69 9.66 4.62 -13.87
CA LEU A 69 9.83 3.65 -14.95
C LEU A 69 10.26 4.31 -16.28
N GLY A 70 9.90 5.57 -16.49
CA GLY A 70 10.31 6.37 -17.65
C GLY A 70 11.75 6.88 -17.61
N LYS A 71 12.46 6.74 -16.48
CA LYS A 71 13.88 7.07 -16.31
C LYS A 71 14.83 5.98 -16.86
N LYS A 72 14.48 5.34 -17.98
CA LYS A 72 15.45 4.54 -18.72
C LYS A 72 16.58 5.41 -19.26
#